data_AF-X6KXM0-F1
#
_entry.id   AF-X6KXM0-F1
#
_cell.length_a   1.000
_cell.length_b   1.000
_cell.length_c   1.000
_cell.angle_alpha   90.00
_cell.angle_beta   90.00
_cell.angle_gamma   90.00
#
_symmetry.space_group_name_H-M   'P 1'
#
loop_
_entity.id
_entity.type
_entity.pdbx_description
1 polymer ?
#
loop_
_entity_poly.entity_id
_entity_poly.type
_entity_poly.pdbx_seq_one_letter_code
_entity_poly.pdbx_strand_id
1 'polypeptide(L)'
;MIGVVLWADARDRKAVIWCEDHGNLAYYTAPNQTEHEGECLDAGDLIAFEIREEHDCRLARNPRRVNAGFAPYLAHNLSGARRTRPDITRGGNVLPFEKRAG
;
A
#
# COMPACT_ATOMS: atom_id res chain seq x y z
N MET A 1 -8.68 -8.70 -4.95
CA MET A 1 -8.97 -7.27 -4.76
C MET A 1 -8.16 -6.46 -5.75
N ILE A 2 -8.69 -5.34 -6.22
CA ILE A 2 -7.96 -4.35 -7.02
C ILE A 2 -7.67 -3.09 -6.18
N GLY A 3 -6.56 -2.43 -6.46
CA GLY A 3 -6.23 -1.15 -5.84
C GLY A 3 -5.17 -0.38 -6.61
N VAL A 4 -5.05 0.90 -6.29
CA VAL A 4 -4.04 1.80 -6.86
C VAL A 4 -2.93 2.00 -5.84
N VAL A 5 -1.68 1.86 -6.27
CA VAL A 5 -0.50 2.14 -5.44
C VAL A 5 -0.41 3.65 -5.21
N LEU A 6 -0.47 4.09 -3.96
CA LEU A 6 -0.31 5.51 -3.59
C LEU A 6 1.16 5.88 -3.38
N TRP A 7 1.95 4.92 -2.91
CA TRP A 7 3.37 5.09 -2.62
C TRP A 7 4.04 3.72 -2.69
N ALA A 8 5.28 3.69 -3.16
CA ALA A 8 6.12 2.52 -3.15
C ALA A 8 7.58 2.88 -2.86
N ASP A 9 8.29 1.95 -2.22
CA ASP A 9 9.73 1.97 -2.07
C ASP A 9 10.29 0.68 -2.69
N ALA A 10 10.99 0.84 -3.81
CA ALA A 10 11.58 -0.28 -4.54
C ALA A 10 12.74 -0.95 -3.77
N ARG A 11 13.46 -0.19 -2.93
CA ARG A 11 14.61 -0.73 -2.15
C ARG A 11 14.12 -1.65 -1.05
N ASP A 12 13.13 -1.18 -0.31
CA ASP A 12 12.54 -1.93 0.81
C ASP A 12 11.46 -2.91 0.36
N ARG A 13 10.98 -2.80 -0.89
CA ARG A 13 9.85 -3.54 -1.47
C ARG A 13 8.59 -3.40 -0.62
N LYS A 14 8.22 -2.15 -0.38
CA LYS A 14 7.04 -1.75 0.38
C LYS A 14 6.12 -0.93 -0.50
N ALA A 15 4.82 -1.03 -0.26
CA ALA A 15 3.84 -0.17 -0.91
C ALA A 15 2.63 0.11 -0.02
N VAL A 16 2.02 1.27 -0.24
CA VAL A 16 0.72 1.67 0.34
C VAL A 16 -0.29 1.72 -0.79
N ILE A 17 -1.43 1.06 -0.60
CA ILE A 17 -2.41 0.80 -1.66
C ILE A 17 -3.77 1.34 -1.22
N TRP A 18 -4.42 2.08 -2.12
CA TRP A 18 -5.82 2.46 -1.98
C TRP A 18 -6.69 1.45 -2.68
N CYS A 19 -7.58 0.85 -1.92
CA CYS A 19 -8.42 -0.26 -2.29
C CYS A 19 -9.67 0.17 -3.07
N GLU A 20 -10.16 -0.68 -3.98
CA GLU A 20 -11.41 -0.45 -4.76
C GLU A 20 -12.67 -0.28 -3.89
N ASP A 21 -12.64 -0.76 -2.64
CA ASP A 21 -13.73 -0.60 -1.67
C ASP A 21 -13.71 0.74 -0.93
N HIS A 22 -12.70 1.59 -1.19
CA HIS A 22 -12.49 2.88 -0.54
C HIS A 22 -12.42 2.83 1.00
N GLY A 23 -12.15 1.65 1.58
CA GLY A 23 -11.98 1.46 3.02
C GLY A 23 -10.59 1.87 3.53
N ASN A 24 -10.15 1.23 4.61
CA ASN A 24 -8.78 1.42 5.12
C ASN A 24 -7.75 1.06 4.05
N LEU A 25 -6.59 1.73 4.10
CA LEU A 25 -5.46 1.46 3.22
C LEU A 25 -4.92 0.04 3.45
N ALA A 26 -4.38 -0.55 2.38
CA ALA A 26 -3.65 -1.81 2.45
C ALA A 26 -2.13 -1.58 2.35
N TYR A 27 -1.37 -2.43 3.04
CA TYR A 27 0.09 -2.35 3.11
C TYR A 27 0.71 -3.60 2.50
N TYR A 28 1.68 -3.41 1.61
CA TYR A 28 2.51 -4.48 1.10
C TYR A 28 3.91 -4.39 1.71
N THR A 29 4.45 -5.54 2.10
CA THR A 29 5.87 -5.72 2.43
C THR A 29 6.27 -7.10 1.91
N ALA A 30 7.24 -7.13 1.01
CA ALA A 30 7.74 -8.39 0.47
C ALA A 30 8.28 -9.29 1.60
N PRO A 31 8.00 -10.60 1.57
CA PRO A 31 8.58 -11.53 2.54
C PRO A 31 10.12 -11.53 2.43
N ASN A 32 10.80 -11.68 3.57
CA ASN A 32 12.27 -11.62 3.70
C ASN A 32 13.02 -12.72 2.92
N GLN A 33 12.31 -13.71 2.40
CA GLN A 33 12.88 -14.91 1.81
C GLN A 33 12.12 -15.25 0.53
N THR A 34 12.58 -14.76 -0.60
CA THR A 34 12.53 -15.47 -1.90
C THR A 34 13.24 -14.64 -2.95
N GLU A 35 14.09 -15.33 -3.71
CA GLU A 35 14.85 -14.84 -4.87
C GLU A 35 13.96 -14.54 -6.08
N HIS A 36 12.63 -14.61 -5.94
CA HIS A 36 11.71 -14.09 -6.92
C HIS A 36 11.64 -12.58 -6.75
N GLU A 37 12.20 -11.86 -7.73
CA GLU A 37 12.00 -10.43 -7.90
C GLU A 37 10.50 -10.13 -7.81
N GLY A 38 10.07 -9.64 -6.66
CA GLY A 38 8.72 -9.13 -6.48
C GLY A 38 8.47 -8.02 -7.50
N GLU A 39 7.24 -7.87 -7.92
CA GLU A 39 6.87 -6.87 -8.91
C GLU A 39 7.28 -5.46 -8.47
N CYS A 40 7.96 -4.71 -9.34
CA CYS A 40 8.46 -3.38 -9.03
C CYS A 40 7.33 -2.33 -9.04
N LEU A 41 6.55 -2.25 -7.97
CA LEU A 41 5.40 -1.34 -7.90
C LEU A 41 5.82 0.13 -7.93
N ASP A 42 5.08 0.95 -8.70
CA ASP A 42 5.23 2.39 -8.73
C ASP A 42 3.91 3.10 -8.36
N ALA A 43 4.03 4.34 -7.86
CA ALA A 43 2.85 5.14 -7.54
C ALA A 43 1.99 5.38 -8.80
N GLY A 44 0.69 5.16 -8.67
CA GLY A 44 -0.29 5.23 -9.73
C GLY A 44 -0.55 3.92 -10.47
N ASP A 45 0.19 2.85 -10.17
CA ASP A 45 -0.09 1.53 -10.74
C ASP A 45 -1.40 0.96 -10.24
N LEU A 46 -2.14 0.30 -11.13
CA LEU A 46 -3.27 -0.54 -10.79
C LEU A 46 -2.78 -1.97 -10.59
N ILE A 47 -3.11 -2.54 -9.43
CA ILE A 47 -2.68 -3.89 -9.06
C ILE A 47 -3.85 -4.74 -8.60
N ALA A 48 -3.73 -6.05 -8.83
CA ALA A 48 -4.53 -7.08 -8.20
C ALA A 48 -3.74 -7.72 -7.06
N PHE A 49 -4.41 -8.02 -5.95
CA PHE A 49 -3.78 -8.63 -4.78
C PHE A 49 -4.79 -9.40 -3.93
N GLU A 50 -4.26 -10.25 -3.07
CA GLU A 50 -4.99 -10.90 -1.99
C GLU A 50 -4.92 -10.04 -0.72
N ILE A 51 -5.99 -10.07 0.07
CA ILE A 51 -6.05 -9.32 1.32
C ILE A 51 -6.05 -10.24 2.53
N ARG A 52 -5.28 -9.85 3.54
CA ARG A 52 -5.28 -10.49 4.86
C ARG A 52 -5.43 -9.41 5.92
N GLU A 53 -6.41 -9.58 6.79
CA GLU A 53 -6.67 -8.66 7.89
C GLU A 53 -5.98 -9.16 9.16
N GLU A 54 -5.20 -8.31 9.81
CA GLU A 54 -4.53 -8.59 11.08
C GLU A 54 -4.57 -7.35 11.96
N HIS A 55 -5.18 -7.46 13.16
CA HIS A 55 -5.22 -6.37 14.15
C HIS A 55 -5.64 -5.01 13.53
N ASP A 56 -6.79 -4.97 12.85
CA ASP A 56 -7.35 -3.84 12.08
C ASP A 56 -6.46 -3.30 10.94
N CYS A 57 -5.36 -3.98 10.60
CA CYS A 57 -4.53 -3.65 9.47
C CYS A 57 -4.85 -4.54 8.28
N ARG A 58 -4.84 -3.95 7.08
CA ARG A 58 -5.03 -4.66 5.83
C ARG A 58 -3.68 -4.92 5.18
N LEU A 59 -3.30 -6.18 5.03
CA LEU A 59 -2.06 -6.58 4.40
C LEU A 59 -2.33 -7.10 2.99
N ALA A 60 -1.65 -6.50 2.00
CA ALA A 60 -1.67 -6.96 0.63
C ALA A 60 -0.67 -8.11 0.44
N ARG A 61 -1.08 -9.15 -0.28
CA ARG A 61 -0.26 -10.32 -0.63
C ARG A 61 -0.34 -10.60 -2.11
N ASN A 62 0.74 -11.18 -2.64
CA ASN A 62 0.86 -11.57 -4.05
C ASN A 62 0.41 -10.47 -5.04
N PRO A 63 0.94 -9.23 -4.93
CA PRO A 63 0.56 -8.17 -5.85
C PRO A 63 0.95 -8.55 -7.30
N ARG A 64 0.03 -8.25 -8.22
CA ARG A 64 0.19 -8.37 -9.67
C ARG A 64 -0.24 -7.08 -10.35
N ARG A 65 0.60 -6.51 -11.21
CA ARG A 65 0.33 -5.27 -11.94
C ARG A 65 -0.63 -5.58 -13.06
N VAL A 66 -1.74 -4.87 -13.04
CA VAL A 66 -2.77 -4.93 -14.05
C VAL A 66 -2.53 -3.85 -15.08
N ASN A 67 -2.18 -2.64 -14.63
CA ASN A 67 -1.90 -1.51 -15.51
C ASN A 67 -0.88 -0.55 -14.88
N ALA A 68 0.20 -0.26 -15.59
CA ALA A 68 1.23 0.68 -15.13
C ALA A 68 0.75 2.12 -15.29
N GLY A 69 0.92 2.95 -14.25
CA GLY A 69 0.57 4.37 -14.30
C GLY A 69 -0.92 4.63 -14.61
N PHE A 70 -1.81 3.76 -14.15
CA PHE A 70 -3.26 3.91 -14.32
C PHE A 70 -3.79 5.23 -13.75
N ALA A 71 -3.29 5.66 -12.59
CA ALA A 71 -3.70 6.88 -11.92
C ALA A 71 -2.50 7.64 -11.31
N PRO A 72 -1.62 8.23 -12.14
CA PRO A 72 -0.30 8.73 -11.71
C PRO A 72 -0.37 9.94 -10.76
N TYR A 73 -1.47 10.70 -10.81
CA TYR A 73 -1.66 11.89 -9.98
C TYR A 73 -2.54 11.64 -8.75
N LEU A 74 -2.96 10.40 -8.50
CA LEU A 74 -3.95 10.10 -7.47
C LEU A 74 -3.46 10.46 -6.06
N ALA A 75 -2.24 10.06 -5.72
CA ALA A 75 -1.63 10.39 -4.42
C ALA A 75 -1.54 11.91 -4.21
N HIS A 76 -1.18 12.66 -5.26
CA HIS A 76 -1.14 14.12 -5.23
C HIS A 76 -2.53 14.72 -4.96
N ASN A 77 -3.55 14.26 -5.69
CA ASN A 77 -4.92 14.76 -5.55
C ASN A 77 -5.50 14.47 -4.16
N LEU A 78 -5.19 13.32 -3.58
CA LEU A 78 -5.58 12.96 -2.21
C LEU A 78 -4.87 13.81 -1.15
N SER A 79 -3.61 14.20 -1.38
CA SER A 79 -2.86 15.04 -0.44
C SER A 79 -3.41 16.47 -0.33
N GLY A 80 -3.99 17.00 -1.41
CA GLY A 80 -4.62 18.33 -1.45
C GLY A 80 -6.04 18.36 -0.86
N ALA A 81 -6.67 17.19 -0.71
CA ALA A 81 -7.99 17.07 -0.09
C ALA A 81 -7.88 17.30 1.42
N ARG A 82 -8.02 18.56 1.86
CA ARG A 82 -8.16 18.90 3.28
C ARG A 82 -9.29 18.07 3.91
N ARG A 83 -8.94 17.11 4.77
CA ARG A 83 -9.90 16.56 5.73
C ARG A 83 -10.13 17.60 6.82
N THR A 84 -11.38 18.02 6.99
CA THR A 84 -11.89 18.45 8.29
C THR A 84 -11.48 17.39 9.31
N ARG A 85 -10.82 17.82 10.41
CA ARG A 85 -10.20 16.92 11.40
C ARG A 85 -11.15 15.78 11.79
N PRO A 86 -10.82 14.51 11.50
CA PRO A 86 -11.45 13.40 12.18
C PRO A 86 -10.97 13.40 13.64
N ASP A 87 -11.89 13.14 14.57
CA ASP A 87 -11.60 12.96 15.99
C ASP A 87 -10.65 11.76 16.17
N ILE A 88 -9.40 12.04 16.57
CA ILE A 88 -8.34 11.05 16.74
C ILE A 88 -8.46 10.46 18.15
N THR A 89 -9.60 9.86 18.47
CA THR A 89 -9.83 9.15 19.74
C THR A 89 -10.13 7.68 19.46
N ARG A 90 -9.15 6.93 18.95
CA ARG A 90 -8.91 5.49 19.23
C ARG A 90 -7.63 5.04 18.52
N GLY A 91 -6.85 4.22 19.23
CA GLY A 91 -5.48 3.79 18.94
C GLY A 91 -5.13 3.65 17.45
N GLY A 92 -4.17 4.45 16.99
CA GLY A 92 -3.56 4.24 15.68
C GLY A 92 -2.68 3.00 15.71
N ASN A 93 -3.05 1.97 14.95
CA ASN A 93 -2.23 0.78 14.76
C ASN A 93 -1.04 1.12 13.86
N VAL A 94 0.07 1.51 14.49
CA VAL A 94 1.34 1.72 13.79
C VAL A 94 1.94 0.35 13.50
N LEU A 95 1.96 -0.05 12.23
CA LEU A 95 2.75 -1.19 11.80
C LEU A 95 4.23 -0.77 11.77
N PRO A 96 5.10 -1.34 12.62
CA PRO A 96 6.51 -1.03 12.58
C PRO A 96 7.11 -1.59 11.28
N PHE A 97 7.75 -0.72 10.51
CA PHE A 97 8.62 -1.17 9.42
C PHE A 97 9.94 -1.61 10.05
N GLU A 98 10.25 -2.90 10.00
CA GLU A 98 11.57 -3.38 10.44
C GLU A 98 12.66 -2.70 9.59
N LYS A 99 13.65 -2.09 10.26
CA LYS A 99 14.83 -1.50 9.65
C LYS A 99 15.75 -2.63 9.19
N ARG A 100 16.17 -2.64 7.93
CA ARG A 100 17.22 -3.57 7.47
C ARG A 100 18.55 -3.19 8.15
N ALA A 101 19.20 -4.15 8.79
CA ALA A 101 20.62 -4.05 9.11
C ALA A 101 21.40 -4.16 7.79
N GLY A 102 22.35 -3.24 7.59
CA GLY A 102 23.10 -3.07 6.34
C GLY A 102 24.14 -4.15 6.08
#